data_AF-A0A7S0J5B7-F1
#
_entry.id   AF-A0A7S0J5B7-F1
#
_cell.length_a   1.000
_cell.length_b   1.000
_cell.length_c   1.000
_cell.angle_alpha   90.00
_cell.angle_beta   90.00
_cell.angle_gamma   90.00
#
_symmetry.space_group_name_H-M   'P 1'
#
loop_
_entity.id
_entity.type
_entity.pdbx_description
1 polymer ?
#
loop_
_entity_poly.entity_id
_entity_poly.type
_entity_poly.pdbx_seq_one_letter_code
_entity_poly.pdbx_strand_id
1 'polypeptide(L)'
;TWCKCAACSDPKRTPKLSEGDACASGATPCTPTHPTDDLPYEACSSWCNARYSDVHCSRCACKSCAFCAADLASRVPCRSFLPQGDSLFEKCDSFCDSRYADVHCSYCRCRACSACDGVKMCDPTERDDCACEPTKEKDSHKLGCASFCSRESHCAQCKCAGCPFCLRKFDPSAPPPPPGPSPRPPRHPRRHPPPPLP
;
A
#
# COMPACT_ATOMS: atom_id res chain seq x y z
N THR A 1 -10.43 -15.39 -35.37
CA THR A 1 -9.85 -16.71 -35.01
C THR A 1 -9.45 -16.65 -33.55
N TRP A 2 -10.18 -17.31 -32.66
CA TRP A 2 -9.92 -17.28 -31.20
C TRP A 2 -9.21 -18.58 -30.82
N CYS A 3 -7.99 -18.51 -30.29
CA CYS A 3 -7.30 -19.68 -29.74
C CYS A 3 -7.98 -20.11 -28.44
N LYS A 4 -8.65 -21.26 -28.45
CA LYS A 4 -9.14 -21.93 -27.25
C LYS A 4 -7.95 -22.55 -26.51
N CYS A 5 -7.46 -21.88 -25.46
CA CYS A 5 -6.59 -22.51 -24.47
C CYS A 5 -7.40 -23.54 -23.66
N ALA A 6 -7.39 -24.80 -24.10
CA ALA A 6 -8.21 -25.87 -23.55
C ALA A 6 -7.62 -26.57 -22.30
N ALA A 7 -6.78 -25.91 -21.49
CA ALA A 7 -5.94 -26.60 -20.50
C ALA A 7 -6.03 -26.10 -19.05
N CYS A 8 -7.11 -25.43 -18.60
CA CYS A 8 -7.17 -24.90 -17.23
C CYS A 8 -8.43 -25.24 -16.41
N SER A 9 -9.22 -26.26 -16.74
CA SER A 9 -10.48 -26.53 -16.02
C SER A 9 -10.60 -27.88 -15.31
N ASP A 10 -9.51 -28.64 -15.16
CA ASP A 10 -9.58 -29.97 -14.52
C ASP A 10 -8.76 -30.03 -13.21
N PRO A 11 -9.39 -29.89 -12.02
CA PRO A 11 -8.68 -29.88 -10.73
C PRO A 11 -8.11 -31.26 -10.32
N LYS A 12 -8.24 -32.29 -11.16
CA LYS A 12 -7.73 -33.65 -10.88
C LYS A 12 -6.71 -34.18 -11.89
N ARG A 13 -6.33 -33.42 -12.92
CA ARG A 13 -5.41 -33.90 -13.94
C ARG A 13 -4.02 -33.31 -13.71
N THR A 14 -3.07 -34.12 -13.24
CA THR A 14 -1.65 -33.80 -13.32
C THR A 14 -1.23 -33.90 -14.79
N PRO A 15 -0.93 -32.79 -15.49
CA PRO A 15 -0.43 -32.87 -16.85
C PRO A 15 1.03 -33.30 -16.77
N LYS A 16 1.36 -34.39 -17.46
CA LYS A 16 2.73 -34.67 -17.89
C LYS A 16 3.13 -33.51 -18.81
N LEU A 17 3.99 -32.61 -18.32
CA LEU A 17 4.62 -31.55 -19.10
C LEU A 17 5.48 -32.22 -20.18
N SER A 18 4.97 -32.30 -21.41
CA SER A 18 5.84 -32.41 -22.58
C SER A 18 6.31 -31.01 -22.93
N GLU A 19 7.61 -30.78 -22.78
CA GLU A 19 8.31 -29.57 -23.19
C GLU A 19 8.19 -29.41 -24.71
N GLY A 20 7.55 -28.33 -25.14
CA GLY A 20 7.52 -27.92 -26.55
C GLY A 20 6.16 -28.07 -27.19
N ASP A 21 5.32 -27.04 -27.05
CA ASP A 21 4.56 -26.52 -28.18
C ASP A 21 4.07 -25.11 -27.89
N ALA A 22 4.57 -24.18 -28.69
CA ALA A 22 4.48 -22.74 -28.51
C ALA A 22 3.10 -22.20 -28.90
N CYS A 23 2.53 -21.38 -28.03
CA CYS A 23 1.61 -20.30 -28.43
C CYS A 23 2.33 -18.96 -28.22
N ALA A 24 3.31 -18.66 -29.07
CA ALA A 24 4.09 -17.41 -29.03
C ALA A 24 3.54 -16.28 -29.92
N SER A 25 2.36 -16.45 -30.53
CA SER A 25 1.71 -15.42 -31.35
C SER A 25 0.54 -14.81 -30.59
N GLY A 26 0.81 -13.80 -29.76
CA GLY A 26 -0.22 -13.06 -29.01
C GLY A 26 0.18 -12.59 -27.61
N ALA A 27 1.47 -12.51 -27.29
CA ALA A 27 1.89 -12.05 -25.97
C ALA A 27 1.55 -10.55 -25.78
N THR A 28 0.75 -10.24 -24.77
CA THR A 28 0.40 -8.87 -24.40
C THR A 28 1.67 -8.15 -23.91
N PRO A 29 2.06 -7.00 -24.48
CA PRO A 29 3.21 -6.25 -23.98
C PRO A 29 2.95 -5.79 -22.54
N CYS A 30 3.99 -5.83 -21.71
CA CYS A 30 3.89 -5.47 -20.31
C CYS A 30 5.15 -4.71 -19.87
N THR A 31 4.98 -3.70 -19.02
CA THR A 31 6.11 -2.95 -18.44
C THR A 31 6.69 -3.73 -17.25
N PRO A 32 7.95 -4.19 -17.31
CA PRO A 32 8.57 -4.94 -16.23
C PRO A 32 8.54 -4.16 -14.91
N THR A 33 8.09 -4.82 -13.84
CA THR A 33 8.16 -4.24 -12.49
C THR A 33 9.51 -4.49 -11.83
N HIS A 34 10.21 -5.55 -12.28
CA HIS A 34 11.53 -5.95 -11.81
C HIS A 34 12.46 -6.11 -13.02
N PRO A 35 13.35 -5.13 -13.31
CA PRO A 35 14.12 -5.10 -14.55
C PRO A 35 15.06 -6.30 -14.75
N THR A 36 15.41 -7.01 -13.67
CA THR A 36 16.41 -8.09 -13.67
C THR A 36 15.84 -9.47 -13.98
N ASP A 37 14.55 -9.70 -13.72
CA ASP A 37 13.95 -11.03 -13.66
C ASP A 37 12.48 -11.08 -14.09
N ASP A 38 11.94 -9.99 -14.64
CA ASP A 38 10.59 -9.90 -15.19
C ASP A 38 10.61 -9.88 -16.73
N LEU A 39 9.53 -10.34 -17.35
CA LEU A 39 9.42 -10.39 -18.81
C LEU A 39 8.85 -9.08 -19.37
N PRO A 40 9.22 -8.66 -20.60
CA PRO A 40 8.61 -7.49 -21.25
C PRO A 40 7.20 -7.77 -21.82
N TYR A 41 6.62 -8.91 -21.50
CA TYR A 41 5.30 -9.35 -21.94
C TYR A 41 4.64 -10.20 -20.86
N GLU A 42 3.31 -10.25 -20.89
CA GLU A 42 2.55 -11.08 -19.95
C GLU A 42 2.74 -12.56 -20.28
N ALA A 43 3.02 -13.35 -19.25
CA ALA A 43 3.17 -14.80 -19.34
C ALA A 43 2.62 -15.49 -18.08
N CYS A 44 2.63 -16.82 -18.09
CA CYS A 44 2.47 -17.64 -16.89
C CYS A 44 3.67 -18.55 -16.73
N SER A 45 4.70 -18.05 -16.05
CA SER A 45 5.94 -18.79 -15.81
C SER A 45 5.72 -19.93 -14.81
N SER A 46 6.53 -20.98 -14.90
CA SER A 46 6.41 -22.19 -14.08
C SER A 46 6.61 -21.97 -12.57
N TRP A 47 7.26 -20.87 -12.18
CA TRP A 47 7.47 -20.50 -10.78
C TRP A 47 6.29 -19.72 -10.18
N CYS A 48 5.35 -19.24 -11.01
CA CYS A 48 4.14 -18.57 -10.56
C CYS A 48 3.24 -19.57 -9.85
N ASN A 49 2.74 -19.22 -8.68
CA ASN A 49 1.89 -20.10 -7.89
C ASN A 49 0.90 -19.31 -7.02
N ALA A 50 -0.30 -19.84 -6.79
CA ALA A 50 -1.35 -19.10 -6.09
C ALA A 50 -0.98 -18.72 -4.64
N ARG A 51 -0.07 -19.47 -3.99
CA ARG A 51 0.31 -19.27 -2.58
C ARG A 51 1.06 -17.97 -2.32
N TYR A 52 1.78 -17.43 -3.30
CA TYR A 52 2.56 -16.20 -3.19
C TYR A 52 2.14 -15.15 -4.22
N SER A 53 0.86 -15.17 -4.58
CA SER A 53 0.26 -14.31 -5.62
C SER A 53 0.41 -12.81 -5.32
N ASP A 54 0.43 -12.42 -4.04
CA ASP A 54 0.70 -11.08 -3.56
C ASP A 54 2.09 -10.55 -3.97
N VAL A 55 3.09 -11.45 -4.02
CA VAL A 55 4.49 -11.12 -4.33
C VAL A 55 4.73 -11.01 -5.84
N HIS A 56 4.15 -11.91 -6.63
CA HIS A 56 4.53 -12.04 -8.04
C HIS A 56 3.44 -11.77 -9.07
N CYS A 57 2.16 -11.68 -8.72
CA CYS A 57 1.14 -11.41 -9.75
C CYS A 57 1.28 -10.02 -10.37
N SER A 58 1.98 -9.09 -9.72
CA SER A 58 2.37 -7.80 -10.32
C SER A 58 3.42 -7.93 -11.43
N ARG A 59 4.20 -9.03 -11.44
CA ARG A 59 5.25 -9.29 -12.43
C ARG A 59 4.63 -9.78 -13.73
N CYS A 60 5.06 -9.21 -14.84
CA CYS A 60 4.61 -9.57 -16.19
C CYS A 60 4.73 -11.09 -16.43
N ALA A 61 5.79 -11.72 -15.93
CA ALA A 61 6.01 -13.16 -15.99
C ALA A 61 4.89 -14.04 -15.42
N CYS A 62 3.98 -13.49 -14.60
CA CYS A 62 2.86 -14.20 -13.98
C CYS A 62 1.47 -13.63 -14.30
N LYS A 63 1.37 -12.47 -14.97
CA LYS A 63 0.08 -11.79 -15.20
C LYS A 63 -0.92 -12.62 -16.00
N SER A 64 -0.46 -13.49 -16.90
CA SER A 64 -1.34 -14.34 -17.70
C SER A 64 -1.76 -15.63 -16.98
N CYS A 65 -1.27 -15.91 -15.77
CA CYS A 65 -1.76 -17.04 -14.99
C CYS A 65 -3.21 -16.78 -14.57
N ALA A 66 -4.10 -17.75 -14.74
CA ALA A 66 -5.53 -17.60 -14.43
C ALA A 66 -5.80 -17.11 -12.99
N PHE A 67 -5.03 -17.62 -12.02
CA PHE A 67 -5.15 -17.17 -10.62
C PHE A 67 -4.66 -15.73 -10.42
N CYS A 68 -3.60 -15.29 -11.11
CA CYS A 68 -3.13 -13.91 -11.04
C CYS A 68 -4.07 -12.95 -11.78
N ALA A 69 -4.60 -13.36 -12.93
CA ALA A 69 -5.57 -12.54 -13.67
C ALA A 69 -6.86 -12.33 -12.85
N ALA A 70 -7.36 -13.38 -12.20
CA ALA A 70 -8.51 -13.27 -11.29
C ALA A 70 -8.20 -12.41 -10.06
N ASP A 71 -7.05 -12.62 -9.43
CA ASP A 71 -6.61 -11.82 -8.28
C ASP A 71 -6.49 -10.33 -8.66
N LEU A 72 -5.75 -10.00 -9.72
CA LEU A 72 -5.61 -8.63 -10.22
C LEU A 72 -6.93 -7.99 -10.61
N ALA A 73 -7.86 -8.74 -11.21
CA ALA A 73 -9.19 -8.24 -11.56
C ALA A 73 -10.05 -7.96 -10.32
N SER A 74 -9.81 -8.66 -9.21
CA SER A 74 -10.50 -8.44 -7.94
C SER A 74 -9.93 -7.31 -7.10
N ARG A 75 -8.71 -6.84 -7.41
CA ARG A 75 -8.05 -5.77 -6.66
C ARG A 75 -8.68 -4.41 -6.99
N VAL A 76 -9.15 -3.71 -5.97
CA VAL A 76 -9.58 -2.32 -6.09
C VAL A 76 -8.33 -1.43 -6.20
N PRO A 77 -8.11 -0.71 -7.31
CA PRO A 77 -7.00 0.22 -7.42
C PRO A 77 -7.09 1.29 -6.33
N CYS A 78 -5.96 1.59 -5.71
CA CYS A 78 -5.92 2.58 -4.65
C CYS A 78 -4.74 3.54 -4.85
N ARG A 79 -4.98 4.83 -4.61
CA ARG A 79 -3.97 5.87 -4.63
C ARG A 79 -3.67 6.32 -3.21
N SER A 80 -2.53 5.89 -2.70
CA SER A 80 -1.99 6.44 -1.47
C SER A 80 -1.24 7.74 -1.73
N PHE A 81 -1.32 8.68 -0.80
CA PHE A 81 -0.46 9.86 -0.79
C PHE A 81 0.93 9.56 -0.24
N LEU A 82 1.18 8.35 0.25
CA LEU A 82 2.50 7.94 0.71
C LEU A 82 3.33 7.41 -0.48
N PRO A 83 4.37 8.12 -0.92
CA PRO A 83 5.16 7.73 -2.09
C PRO A 83 6.02 6.48 -1.84
N GLN A 84 6.19 6.05 -0.58
CA GLN A 84 7.03 4.91 -0.24
C GLN A 84 6.33 3.96 0.73
N GLY A 85 6.26 2.70 0.31
CA GLY A 85 5.88 1.56 1.13
C GLY A 85 4.41 1.16 1.08
N ASP A 86 3.50 1.98 0.54
CA ASP A 86 2.08 1.61 0.48
C ASP A 86 1.73 0.75 -0.73
N SER A 87 0.59 0.06 -0.64
CA SER A 87 0.06 -0.76 -1.73
C SER A 87 -0.54 0.12 -2.84
N LEU A 88 -0.50 -0.37 -4.08
CA LEU A 88 -1.22 0.24 -5.21
C LEU A 88 -2.69 -0.22 -5.29
N PHE A 89 -3.08 -1.13 -4.41
CA PHE A 89 -4.39 -1.74 -4.37
C PHE A 89 -4.88 -1.82 -2.94
N GLU A 90 -6.19 -1.80 -2.75
CA GLU A 90 -6.79 -2.05 -1.46
C GLU A 90 -6.51 -3.49 -1.03
N LYS A 91 -5.93 -3.64 0.17
CA LYS A 91 -5.76 -4.93 0.83
C LYS A 91 -5.94 -4.75 2.33
N CYS A 92 -5.95 -5.86 3.06
CA CYS A 92 -5.93 -5.85 4.51
C CYS A 92 -4.63 -6.52 5.02
N ASP A 93 -3.66 -5.70 5.40
CA ASP A 93 -2.41 -6.16 5.98
C ASP A 93 -2.54 -6.46 7.48
N SER A 94 -1.66 -7.30 8.02
CA SER A 94 -1.79 -7.80 9.41
C SER A 94 -1.57 -6.76 10.50
N PHE A 95 -0.97 -5.61 10.17
CA PHE A 95 -0.75 -4.52 11.14
C PHE A 95 -1.95 -3.55 11.23
N CYS A 96 -2.95 -3.69 10.36
CA CYS A 96 -4.12 -2.83 10.33
C CYS A 96 -5.04 -3.19 11.52
N ASP A 97 -5.04 -2.34 12.54
CA ASP A 97 -5.73 -2.57 13.83
C ASP A 97 -6.75 -1.46 14.09
N SER A 98 -7.97 -1.79 14.49
CA SER A 98 -9.05 -0.82 14.68
C SER A 98 -8.72 0.32 15.66
N ARG A 99 -7.79 0.10 16.60
CA ARG A 99 -7.35 1.12 17.56
C ARG A 99 -6.57 2.28 16.93
N TYR A 100 -6.10 2.11 15.70
CA TYR A 100 -5.30 3.11 14.97
C TYR A 100 -5.91 3.42 13.59
N ALA A 101 -7.20 3.16 13.41
CA ALA A 101 -7.91 3.31 12.14
C ALA A 101 -7.78 4.71 11.53
N ASP A 102 -7.75 5.75 12.38
CA ASP A 102 -7.50 7.14 12.00
C ASP A 102 -6.15 7.35 11.28
N VAL A 103 -5.14 6.54 11.62
CA VAL A 103 -3.80 6.64 11.04
C VAL A 103 -3.68 5.79 9.77
N HIS A 104 -4.01 4.50 9.83
CA HIS A 104 -3.68 3.55 8.76
C HIS A 104 -4.79 3.30 7.75
N CYS A 105 -6.06 3.63 8.01
CA CYS A 105 -7.11 3.45 7.01
C CYS A 105 -6.94 4.38 5.79
N SER A 106 -6.06 5.39 5.91
CA SER A 106 -5.62 6.20 4.76
C SER A 106 -4.68 5.41 3.82
N TYR A 107 -4.09 4.32 4.29
CA TYR A 107 -3.17 3.49 3.53
C TYR A 107 -3.94 2.45 2.73
N CYS A 108 -3.61 2.31 1.46
CA CYS A 108 -4.22 1.33 0.57
C CYS A 108 -4.12 -0.08 1.14
N ARG A 109 -3.02 -0.40 1.82
CA ARG A 109 -2.86 -1.72 2.44
C ARG A 109 -3.73 -2.02 3.66
N CYS A 110 -4.54 -1.06 4.12
CA CYS A 110 -5.49 -1.26 5.20
C CYS A 110 -6.94 -0.96 4.79
N ARG A 111 -7.19 -0.34 3.63
CA ARG A 111 -8.54 0.06 3.22
C ARG A 111 -9.52 -1.09 3.09
N ALA A 112 -9.06 -2.28 2.72
CA ALA A 112 -9.94 -3.45 2.62
C ALA A 112 -10.14 -4.19 3.96
N CYS A 113 -9.61 -3.67 5.08
CA CYS A 113 -9.86 -4.25 6.39
C CYS A 113 -11.22 -3.83 6.92
N SER A 114 -11.93 -4.75 7.59
CA SER A 114 -13.18 -4.43 8.28
C SER A 114 -13.01 -3.39 9.40
N ALA A 115 -11.80 -3.25 9.94
CA ALA A 115 -11.44 -2.18 10.87
C ALA A 115 -11.53 -0.77 10.25
N CYS A 116 -11.54 -0.68 8.92
CA CYS A 116 -11.66 0.55 8.15
C CYS A 116 -13.05 0.73 7.52
N ASP A 117 -13.96 -0.25 7.69
CA ASP A 117 -15.34 -0.13 7.21
C ASP A 117 -16.01 1.07 7.88
N GLY A 118 -16.52 2.00 7.08
CA GLY A 118 -17.19 3.21 7.57
C GLY A 118 -16.27 4.37 7.94
N VAL A 119 -14.94 4.19 7.89
CA VAL A 119 -14.02 5.33 7.91
C VAL A 119 -14.13 6.01 6.55
N LYS A 120 -14.99 7.03 6.44
CA LYS A 120 -15.05 7.91 5.27
C LYS A 120 -13.73 8.69 5.17
N MET A 121 -12.74 8.05 4.57
CA MET A 121 -11.55 8.70 4.08
C MET A 121 -11.97 9.58 2.92
N CYS A 122 -11.59 10.84 2.99
CA CYS A 122 -11.82 11.77 1.91
C CYS A 122 -11.16 11.28 0.63
N ASP A 123 -11.96 10.72 -0.28
CA ASP A 123 -11.45 10.31 -1.57
C ASP A 123 -11.15 11.58 -2.38
N PRO A 124 -9.90 11.83 -2.78
CA PRO A 124 -9.55 13.03 -3.55
C PRO A 124 -10.18 13.05 -4.96
N THR A 125 -10.72 11.92 -5.43
CA THR A 125 -11.42 11.80 -6.71
C THR A 125 -12.92 12.05 -6.61
N GLU A 126 -13.55 11.77 -5.47
CA GLU A 126 -14.96 12.11 -5.23
C GLU A 126 -15.05 13.54 -4.67
N ARG A 127 -15.41 14.47 -5.56
CA ARG A 127 -15.17 15.91 -5.40
C ARG A 127 -16.03 16.62 -4.34
N ASP A 128 -17.03 15.95 -3.77
CA ASP A 128 -18.13 16.60 -3.04
C ASP A 128 -18.29 16.17 -1.56
N ASP A 129 -17.78 15.01 -1.14
CA ASP A 129 -17.95 14.51 0.25
C ASP A 129 -16.92 15.06 1.26
N CYS A 130 -16.01 15.93 0.82
CA CYS A 130 -14.92 16.49 1.63
C CYS A 130 -14.99 18.00 1.79
N ALA A 131 -16.23 18.49 1.88
CA ALA A 131 -16.50 19.86 2.23
C ALA A 131 -15.94 20.17 3.62
N CYS A 132 -15.12 21.21 3.68
CA CYS A 132 -14.71 21.82 4.93
C CYS A 132 -15.16 23.27 4.90
N GLU A 133 -15.69 23.75 6.02
CA GLU A 133 -16.10 25.14 6.16
C GLU A 133 -14.85 26.01 6.34
N PRO A 134 -14.53 26.89 5.37
CA PRO A 134 -13.31 27.70 5.42
C PRO A 134 -13.33 28.62 6.64
N THR A 135 -12.31 28.52 7.49
CA THR A 135 -12.21 29.37 8.70
C THR A 135 -11.65 30.76 8.42
N LYS A 136 -11.16 31.01 7.19
CA LYS A 136 -10.54 32.26 6.77
C LYS A 136 -10.89 32.62 5.33
N GLU A 137 -10.93 33.91 5.05
CA GLU A 137 -10.98 34.46 3.70
C GLU A 137 -9.73 33.95 2.93
N LYS A 138 -9.92 33.13 1.88
CA LYS A 138 -8.89 32.36 1.11
C LYS A 138 -8.53 30.96 1.65
N ASP A 139 -9.30 30.41 2.57
CA ASP A 139 -9.24 28.98 2.81
C ASP A 139 -10.00 28.20 1.73
N SER A 140 -9.65 26.93 1.55
CA SER A 140 -10.31 26.05 0.58
C SER A 140 -11.66 25.59 1.14
N HIS A 141 -12.66 25.36 0.28
CA HIS A 141 -13.86 24.61 0.71
C HIS A 141 -13.64 23.09 0.71
N LYS A 142 -12.44 22.66 0.32
CA LYS A 142 -12.07 21.25 0.20
C LYS A 142 -10.97 20.91 1.19
N LEU A 143 -11.16 19.82 1.92
CA LEU A 143 -10.10 19.18 2.69
C LEU A 143 -8.94 18.82 1.75
N GLY A 144 -7.73 19.19 2.13
CA GLY A 144 -6.54 18.88 1.34
C GLY A 144 -5.27 18.88 2.16
N CYS A 145 -4.17 18.53 1.49
CA CYS A 145 -2.83 18.71 2.02
C CYS A 145 -1.98 19.44 0.99
N ALA A 146 -2.06 20.78 1.00
CA ALA A 146 -1.23 21.59 0.12
C ALA A 146 0.25 21.50 0.50
N SER A 147 1.15 21.69 -0.46
CA SER A 147 2.60 21.54 -0.27
C SER A 147 3.21 22.51 0.75
N PHE A 148 2.56 23.64 1.02
CA PHE A 148 2.99 24.60 2.04
C PHE A 148 2.49 24.25 3.46
N CYS A 149 1.66 23.22 3.60
CA CYS A 149 1.19 22.80 4.91
C CYS A 149 2.35 22.15 5.68
N SER A 150 2.58 22.63 6.89
CA SER A 150 3.58 22.13 7.84
C SER A 150 2.95 21.81 9.20
N ARG A 151 3.68 21.16 10.10
CA ARG A 151 3.21 20.85 11.47
C ARG A 151 2.90 22.12 12.29
N GLU A 152 3.50 23.24 11.91
CA GLU A 152 3.29 24.58 12.48
C GLU A 152 2.15 25.33 11.77
N SER A 153 1.81 24.92 10.53
CA SER A 153 0.70 25.51 9.79
C SER A 153 -0.64 25.13 10.41
N HIS A 154 -1.58 26.08 10.33
CA HIS A 154 -2.88 26.02 10.96
C HIS A 154 -3.73 24.86 10.42
N CYS A 155 -3.81 23.74 11.15
CA CYS A 155 -4.72 22.63 10.85
C CYS A 155 -6.21 23.02 10.81
N ALA A 156 -6.55 24.23 11.28
CA ALA A 156 -7.85 24.84 11.12
C ALA A 156 -8.16 25.28 9.67
N GLN A 157 -7.17 25.27 8.78
CA GLN A 157 -7.40 25.57 7.36
C GLN A 157 -7.72 24.30 6.59
N CYS A 158 -8.84 24.28 5.89
CA CYS A 158 -9.33 23.16 5.09
C CYS A 158 -8.28 22.63 4.11
N LYS A 159 -7.51 23.51 3.46
CA LYS A 159 -6.41 23.12 2.56
C LYS A 159 -5.23 22.39 3.21
N CYS A 160 -5.19 22.35 4.55
CA CYS A 160 -4.21 21.62 5.35
C CYS A 160 -4.83 20.56 6.27
N ALA A 161 -6.14 20.59 6.50
CA ALA A 161 -6.84 19.69 7.40
C ALA A 161 -6.79 18.21 6.94
N GLY A 162 -6.61 17.97 5.63
CA GLY A 162 -6.37 16.63 5.07
C GLY A 162 -4.92 16.14 5.19
N CYS A 163 -4.00 16.92 5.75
CA CYS A 163 -2.62 16.47 5.93
C CYS A 163 -2.50 15.40 7.03
N PRO A 164 -1.63 14.38 6.86
CA PRO A 164 -1.42 13.31 7.85
C PRO A 164 -1.07 13.81 9.26
N PHE A 165 -0.41 14.96 9.38
CA PHE A 165 -0.07 15.57 10.66
C PHE A 165 -1.21 16.40 11.29
N CYS A 166 -2.20 16.81 10.52
CA CYS A 166 -3.38 17.53 11.00
C CYS A 166 -4.51 16.57 11.41
N LEU A 167 -4.65 15.43 10.73
CA LEU A 167 -5.59 14.37 11.11
C LEU A 167 -5.36 13.88 12.55
N ARG A 168 -4.11 13.91 13.03
CA ARG A 168 -3.75 13.52 14.40
C ARG A 168 -4.18 14.50 15.51
N LYS A 169 -4.55 15.74 15.19
CA LYS A 169 -4.88 16.77 16.20
C LYS A 169 -6.37 16.90 16.52
N PHE A 170 -7.24 16.27 15.73
CA PHE A 170 -8.69 16.46 15.83
C PHE A 170 -9.45 15.36 16.57
N ASP A 171 -8.77 14.47 17.29
CA ASP A 171 -9.43 13.64 18.29
C ASP A 171 -9.31 14.33 19.67
N PRO A 172 -10.29 15.14 20.10
CA PRO A 172 -10.29 15.72 21.44
C PRO A 172 -10.43 14.67 22.56
N SER A 173 -10.73 13.41 22.23
CA SER A 173 -10.81 12.29 23.15
C SER A 173 -9.51 11.49 23.23
N ALA A 174 -8.57 11.68 22.29
CA ALA A 174 -7.29 11.00 22.33
C ALA A 174 -6.46 11.51 23.52
N PRO A 175 -5.92 10.62 24.37
CA PRO A 175 -5.05 11.02 25.46
C PRO A 175 -3.81 11.74 24.89
N PRO A 176 -3.26 12.73 25.60
CA PRO A 176 -2.04 13.40 25.17
C PRO A 176 -0.95 12.34 24.90
N PRO A 177 -0.10 12.55 23.88
CA PRO A 177 1.00 11.62 23.62
C PRO A 177 1.80 11.44 24.91
N PRO A 178 2.26 10.20 25.22
CA PRO A 178 3.08 9.99 26.40
C PRO A 178 4.28 10.94 26.35
N PRO A 179 4.71 11.48 27.50
CA PRO A 179 5.90 12.32 27.54
C PRO A 179 7.04 11.58 26.84
N GLY A 180 7.76 12.28 25.97
CA GLY A 180 8.92 11.73 25.30
C GLY A 180 9.89 11.13 26.32
N PRO A 181 10.66 10.08 25.96
CA PRO A 181 11.61 9.49 26.88
C PRO A 181 12.53 10.58 27.43
N SER A 182 12.70 10.62 28.76
CA SER A 182 13.63 11.55 29.40
C SER A 182 14.99 11.48 28.71
N PRO A 183 15.67 12.63 28.52
CA PRO A 183 17.00 12.67 27.94
C PRO A 183 17.87 11.60 28.59
N ARG A 184 18.44 10.70 27.78
CA ARG A 184 19.31 9.65 28.29
C ARG A 184 20.45 10.34 29.04
N PRO A 185 20.74 9.97 30.30
CA PRO A 185 21.86 10.56 31.01
C PRO A 185 23.14 10.38 30.18
N PRO A 186 24.07 11.35 30.24
CA PRO A 186 25.37 11.22 29.58
C PRO A 186 25.99 9.87 29.91
N ARG A 187 26.40 9.09 28.91
CA ARG A 187 27.12 7.84 29.15
C ARG A 187 28.40 8.20 29.89
N HIS A 188 28.56 7.69 31.11
CA HIS A 188 29.84 7.78 31.80
C HIS A 188 30.94 7.14 30.93
N PRO A 189 32.15 7.72 30.91
CA PRO A 189 33.29 7.12 30.24
C PRO A 189 33.45 5.68 30.73
N ARG A 190 33.54 4.72 29.80
CA ARG A 190 33.88 3.34 30.15
C ARG A 190 35.25 3.38 30.83
N ARG A 191 35.31 2.98 32.11
CA ARG A 191 36.59 2.73 32.76
C ARG A 191 37.26 1.58 32.01
N HIS A 192 38.46 1.84 31.48
CA HIS A 192 39.29 0.79 30.91
C HIS A 192 39.64 -0.22 32.01
N PRO A 193 39.62 -1.53 31.71
CA PRO A 193 40.10 -2.52 32.66
C PRO A 193 41.57 -2.26 33.00
N PRO A 194 41.99 -2.52 34.26
CA PRO A 194 43.39 -2.41 34.63
C PRO A 194 44.24 -3.38 33.80
N PRO A 195 45.49 -3.03 33.48
CA PRO A 195 46.41 -3.95 32.83
C PRO A 195 46.66 -5.19 33.72
N PRO A 196 46.95 -6.35 33.12
CA PRO A 196 47.33 -7.55 33.87
C PRO A 196 48.62 -7.28 34.67
N LEU A 197 48.67 -7.83 35.89
CA LEU A 197 49.85 -7.78 36.75
C LEU A 197 50.96 -8.69 36.20
N PRO A 198 52.25 -8.33 36.41
CA PRO A 198 53.41 -9.09 35.93
C PRO A 198 53.57 -10.46 36.58
#